data_AF-A0A1I0C5P2-F1
#
_entry.id   AF-A0A1I0C5P2-F1
#
_cell.length_a   1.000
_cell.length_b   1.000
_cell.length_c   1.000
_cell.angle_alpha   90.00
_cell.angle_beta   90.00
_cell.angle_gamma   90.00
#
_symmetry.space_group_name_H-M   'P 1'
#
loop_
_entity.id
_entity.type
_entity.pdbx_description
1 polymer ?
#
loop_
_entity_poly.entity_id
_entity_poly.type
_entity_poly.pdbx_seq_one_letter_code
_entity_poly.pdbx_strand_id
1 'polypeptide(L)' 'MLIGEVAKKYGVSVDTLRYYEKIHLLIPRRNRKGRFYTERELVKLEQI' A
#
# COMPACT_ATOMS: atom_id res chain seq x y z
N MET A 1 7.03 3.39 2.56
CA MET A 1 7.07 2.02 3.11
C MET A 1 6.88 0.99 2.01
N LEU A 2 7.62 -0.12 2.01
CA LEU A 2 7.40 -1.23 1.07
C LEU A 2 6.07 -1.94 1.38
N ILE A 3 5.51 -2.63 0.38
CA ILE A 3 4.21 -3.32 0.54
C ILE A 3 4.16 -4.29 1.72
N GLY A 4 5.26 -4.99 2.02
CA GLY A 4 5.36 -5.90 3.17
C GLY A 4 5.39 -5.18 4.51
N GLU A 5 6.01 -4.00 4.57
CA GLU A 5 6.03 -3.17 5.79
C GLU A 5 4.65 -2.59 6.08
N VAL A 6 3.92 -2.16 5.04
CA VAL A 6 2.54 -1.68 5.16
C VAL A 6 1.61 -2.81 5.61
N ALA A 7 1.71 -3.98 4.98
CA ALA A 7 0.95 -5.16 5.36
C ALA A 7 1.12 -5.49 6.85
N LYS A 8 2.36 -5.52 7.33
CA LYS A 8 2.67 -5.79 8.74
C LYS A 8 2.17 -4.68 9.67
N LYS A 9 2.32 -3.41 9.29
CA LYS A 9 1.90 -2.25 10.12
C LYS A 9 0.39 -2.20 10.33
N TYR A 10 -0.38 -2.44 9.27
CA TYR A 10 -1.85 -2.31 9.29
C TYR A 10 -2.59 -3.63 9.50
N GLY A 11 -1.86 -4.75 9.68
CA GLY A 11 -2.47 -6.06 9.86
C GLY A 11 -3.27 -6.55 8.65
N VAL A 12 -2.96 -6.05 7.45
CA VAL A 12 -3.62 -6.42 6.20
C VAL A 12 -2.72 -7.33 5.37
N SER A 13 -3.32 -8.19 4.54
CA SER A 13 -2.53 -9.05 3.65
C SER A 13 -1.91 -8.24 2.51
N VAL A 14 -0.77 -8.72 2.00
CA VAL A 14 -0.14 -8.14 0.79
C VAL A 14 -1.10 -8.21 -0.40
N ASP A 15 -1.94 -9.25 -0.48
CA ASP A 15 -2.93 -9.40 -1.55
C ASP A 15 -4.08 -8.40 -1.43
N THR A 16 -4.49 -8.03 -0.22
CA THR A 16 -5.44 -6.92 0.01
C THR A 16 -4.89 -5.62 -0.54
N LEU A 17 -3.62 -5.31 -0.27
CA LEU A 17 -2.96 -4.11 -0.81
C LEU A 17 -2.85 -4.15 -2.33
N ARG A 18 -2.54 -5.31 -2.93
CA ARG A 18 -2.55 -5.51 -4.39
C ARG A 18 -3.94 -5.36 -4.99
N TYR A 19 -4.97 -5.81 -4.27
CA TYR A 19 -6.35 -5.65 -4.69
C TYR A 19 -6.72 -4.15 -4.71
N TYR A 20 -6.37 -3.40 -3.66
CA TYR A 20 -6.57 -1.95 -3.62
C TYR A 20 -5.80 -1.20 -4.72
N GLU A 21 -4.61 -1.67 -5.09
CA GLU A 21 -3.88 -1.18 -6.27
C GLU A 21 -4.65 -1.49 -7.57
N LYS A 22 -5.16 -2.71 -7.73
CA LYS A 22 -5.89 -3.16 -8.92
C LYS A 22 -7.18 -2.36 -9.16
N ILE A 23 -7.88 -2.00 -8.09
CA ILE A 23 -9.12 -1.19 -8.17
C ILE A 23 -8.87 0.32 -8.15
N HIS A 24 -7.61 0.77 -8.25
CA HIS A 24 -7.21 2.17 -8.20
C HIS A 24 -7.58 2.93 -6.90
N LEU A 25 -7.84 2.21 -5.81
CA LEU A 25 -8.10 2.79 -4.49
C LEU A 25 -6.81 3.35 -3.88
N LEU A 26 -5.70 2.61 -4.06
CA LEU A 26 -4.34 3.01 -3.69
C LEU A 26 -3.46 3.00 -4.93
N ILE A 27 -2.60 4.00 -5.07
CA ILE A 27 -1.68 4.08 -6.22
C ILE A 27 -0.26 4.18 -5.65
N PRO A 28 0.40 3.04 -5.37
CA PRO A 28 1.76 3.06 -4.88
C PRO A 28 2.69 3.60 -5.95
N ARG A 29 3.73 4.30 -5.53
CA ARG A 29 4.79 4.71 -6.44
C ARG A 29 5.77 3.55 -6.67
N ARG A 30 6.41 3.51 -7.84
CA ARG A 30 7.47 2.55 -8.16
C ARG A 30 8.84 3.21 -8.05
N ASN A 31 9.76 2.60 -7.32
CA ASN A 31 11.18 2.95 -7.31
C ASN A 31 12.02 1.75 -7.81
N ARG A 32 13.35 1.93 -7.86
CA ARG A 32 14.31 0.87 -8.26
C ARG A 32 14.23 -0.42 -7.40
N LYS A 33 13.66 -0.35 -6.19
CA LYS A 33 13.52 -1.48 -5.25
C LYS A 33 12.10 -2.09 -5.24
N GLY A 34 11.13 -1.49 -5.93
CA GLY A 34 9.76 -2.01 -6.02
C GLY A 34 8.68 -0.96 -5.73
N ARG A 35 7.53 -1.43 -5.23
CA ARG A 35 6.38 -0.60 -4.85
C ARG A 35 6.60 0.01 -3.48
N PHE A 36 6.45 1.32 -3.38
CA PHE A 36 6.53 2.05 -2.13
C PHE A 36 5.26 2.88 -1.91
N TYR A 37 4.74 2.77 -0.70
CA TYR A 37 3.61 3.54 -0.23
C TYR A 37 4.07 4.85 0.41
N THR A 38 3.51 5.96 -0.06
CA THR A 38 3.73 7.30 0.48
C THR A 38 2.81 7.58 1.68
N GLU A 39 3.14 8.57 2.51
CA GLU A 39 2.26 8.98 3.62
C GLU A 39 0.82 9.24 3.16
N ARG A 40 0.63 9.81 1.97
CA ARG A 40 -0.69 10.04 1.40
C ARG A 40 -1.50 8.76 1.21
N GLU A 41 -0.85 7.68 0.78
CA GLU A 41 -1.51 6.37 0.63
C GLU A 41 -1.74 5.70 1.98
N LEU A 42 -0.87 5.94 2.97
CA LEU A 42 -1.07 5.44 4.34
C LEU A 42 -2.27 6.12 5.02
N VAL A 43 -2.40 7.45 4.88
CA VAL A 43 -3.57 8.19 5.39
C VAL A 43 -4.86 7.71 4.74
N LYS A 44 -4.85 7.41 3.44
CA LYS A 44 -6.00 6.78 2.77
C LYS A 44 -6.34 5.42 3.36
N LEU A 45 -5.32 4.62 3.71
CA LEU A 45 -5.52 3.29 4.31
C LEU A 45 -6.21 3.37 5.67
N GLU A 46 -5.97 4.44 6.42
CA GLU A 46 -6.58 4.70 7.74
C GLU A 46 -8.03 5.18 7.66
N GLN A 47 -8.50 5.57 6.47
CA GLN A 47 -9.85 6.06 6.23
C GLN A 47 -10.77 5.01 5.58
N ILE A 48 -10.27 3.80 5.32
CA ILE A 48 -11.01 2.66 4.77
C ILE A 48 -11.42 1.74 5.91
#